data_AF-A0A257MHT1-F1
#
_entry.id   AF-A0A257MHT1-F1
#
_cell.length_a   1.000
_cell.length_b   1.000
_cell.length_c   1.000
_cell.angle_alpha   90.00
_cell.angle_beta   90.00
_cell.angle_gamma   90.00
#
_symmetry.space_group_name_H-M   'P 1'
#
loop_
_entity.id
_entity.type
_entity.pdbx_description
1 polymer ?
#
loop_
_entity_poly.entity_id
_entity_poly.type
_entity_poly.pdbx_seq_one_letter_code
_entity_poly.pdbx_strand_id
1 'polypeptide(L)'
;GETEYAVVLARDKGKTDKAISVLVEAGDYLWAALIAKNSGLASRSQDLYREGLQYYIGMEMFGRAISAATALGLSADVIDDLYRSGIARESRDTDLAHSRDMIECAMQSLDLSLLGREDEISLELMRAVQEQRERIEKQGDEGQ
;
A
#
# COMPACT_ATOMS: atom_id res chain seq x y z
N GLY A 1 -6.55 -2.42 -18.74
CA GLY A 1 -7.40 -1.33 -18.19
C GLY A 1 -7.36 -0.09 -19.09
N GLU A 2 -8.11 0.97 -18.79
CA GLU A 2 -8.15 2.19 -19.64
C GLU A 2 -6.78 2.85 -19.82
N THR A 3 -5.96 2.89 -18.77
CA THR A 3 -4.57 3.41 -18.80
C THR A 3 -3.70 2.62 -19.76
N GLU A 4 -3.72 1.29 -19.67
CA GLU A 4 -2.97 0.39 -20.55
C GLU A 4 -3.38 0.56 -22.02
N TYR A 5 -4.68 0.69 -22.28
CA TYR A 5 -5.19 0.96 -23.62
C TYR A 5 -4.72 2.32 -24.16
N ALA A 6 -4.77 3.38 -23.34
CA ALA A 6 -4.28 4.71 -23.72
C ALA A 6 -2.78 4.72 -24.05
N VAL A 7 -1.99 3.96 -23.29
CA VAL A 7 -0.54 3.82 -23.47
C VAL A 7 -0.19 3.08 -24.76
N VAL A 8 -0.84 1.94 -25.01
CA VAL A 8 -0.65 1.18 -26.26
C VAL A 8 -1.03 2.05 -27.47
N LEU A 9 -2.19 2.71 -27.42
CA LEU A 9 -2.65 3.59 -28.50
C LEU A 9 -1.70 4.77 -28.74
N ALA A 10 -1.15 5.37 -27.68
CA ALA A 10 -0.18 6.45 -27.81
C ALA A 10 1.12 5.96 -28.43
N ARG A 11 1.63 4.80 -28.01
CA ARG A 11 2.84 4.19 -28.57
C ARG A 11 2.67 3.82 -30.05
N ASP A 12 1.55 3.20 -30.40
CA ASP A 12 1.26 2.77 -31.78
C ASP A 12 1.11 3.97 -32.74
N LYS A 13 0.77 5.15 -32.21
CA LYS A 13 0.73 6.42 -32.94
C LYS A 13 2.07 7.19 -32.92
N GLY A 14 3.15 6.59 -32.41
CA GLY A 14 4.46 7.23 -32.29
C GLY A 14 4.53 8.35 -31.25
N LYS A 15 3.57 8.42 -30.32
CA LYS A 15 3.49 9.46 -29.28
C LYS A 15 4.09 8.97 -27.97
N THR A 16 5.38 8.63 -28.00
CA THR A 16 6.11 8.10 -26.85
C THR A 16 6.00 9.00 -25.61
N ASP A 17 6.18 10.31 -25.75
CA ASP A 17 6.11 11.23 -24.62
C ASP A 17 4.73 11.24 -23.95
N LYS A 18 3.66 11.14 -24.76
CA LYS A 18 2.29 11.07 -24.24
C LYS A 18 2.03 9.76 -23.50
N ALA A 19 2.57 8.65 -23.99
CA ALA A 19 2.48 7.37 -23.29
C ALA A 19 3.20 7.43 -21.92
N ILE A 20 4.39 8.04 -21.88
CA ILE A 20 5.16 8.25 -20.66
C ILE A 20 4.38 9.12 -19.66
N SER A 21 3.81 10.25 -20.10
CA SER A 21 3.03 11.14 -19.22
C SER A 21 1.85 10.43 -18.56
N VAL A 22 1.06 9.67 -19.34
CA VAL A 22 -0.09 8.92 -18.81
C VAL A 22 0.34 7.91 -17.73
N LEU A 23 1.48 7.25 -17.93
CA LEU A 23 2.01 6.30 -16.94
C LEU A 23 2.53 6.99 -15.68
N VAL A 24 3.22 8.12 -15.83
CA VAL A 24 3.70 8.92 -14.69
C VAL A 24 2.53 9.45 -13.87
N GLU A 25 1.47 9.96 -14.52
CA GLU A 25 0.24 10.40 -13.85
C GLU A 25 -0.44 9.25 -13.10
N ALA A 26 -0.36 8.03 -13.61
CA ALA A 26 -0.86 6.82 -12.96
C ALA A 26 0.10 6.24 -11.89
N GLY A 27 1.28 6.84 -11.65
CA GLY A 27 2.30 6.33 -10.73
C GLY A 27 3.06 5.10 -11.24
N ASP A 28 2.94 4.75 -12.52
CA ASP A 28 3.62 3.62 -13.15
C ASP A 28 4.96 4.03 -13.80
N TYR A 29 5.87 4.52 -12.96
CA TYR A 29 7.23 4.90 -13.35
C TYR A 29 8.05 3.75 -13.93
N LEU A 30 7.88 2.50 -13.45
CA LEU A 30 8.58 1.34 -14.01
C LEU A 30 8.22 1.15 -15.48
N TRP A 31 6.92 1.17 -15.81
CA TRP A 31 6.52 0.98 -17.19
C TRP A 31 6.87 2.21 -18.06
N ALA A 32 6.74 3.42 -17.51
CA ALA A 32 7.17 4.65 -18.18
C ALA A 32 8.67 4.58 -18.56
N ALA A 33 9.51 4.15 -17.62
CA ALA A 33 10.95 3.99 -17.82
C ALA A 33 11.27 2.94 -18.88
N LEU A 34 10.53 1.82 -18.93
CA LEU A 34 10.68 0.79 -19.97
C LEU A 34 10.29 1.32 -21.35
N ILE A 35 9.20 2.08 -21.47
CA ILE A 35 8.79 2.70 -22.75
C ILE A 35 9.86 3.68 -23.24
N ALA A 36 10.38 4.53 -22.36
CA ALA A 36 11.46 5.45 -22.67
C ALA A 36 12.69 4.70 -23.19
N LYS A 37 13.13 3.64 -22.49
CA LYS A 37 14.26 2.81 -22.89
C LYS A 37 14.07 2.18 -24.26
N ASN A 38 12.90 1.58 -24.51
CA ASN A 38 12.57 0.91 -25.77
C ASN A 38 12.46 1.90 -26.94
N SER A 39 12.21 3.18 -26.65
CA SER A 39 12.22 4.26 -27.64
C SER A 39 13.60 4.90 -27.81
N GLY A 40 14.66 4.32 -27.23
CA GLY A 40 16.03 4.83 -27.31
C GLY A 40 16.34 6.01 -26.39
N LEU A 41 15.42 6.40 -25.51
CA LEU A 41 15.55 7.53 -24.58
C LEU A 41 16.20 7.07 -23.26
N ALA A 42 17.45 6.60 -23.34
CA ALA A 42 18.14 5.98 -22.20
C ALA A 42 18.26 6.88 -20.97
N SER A 43 18.64 8.16 -21.16
CA SER A 43 18.74 9.11 -20.04
C SER A 43 17.39 9.35 -19.37
N ARG A 44 16.33 9.53 -20.17
CA ARG A 44 14.97 9.72 -19.64
C ARG A 44 14.48 8.48 -18.89
N SER A 45 14.82 7.29 -19.36
CA SER A 45 14.54 6.04 -18.64
C SER A 45 15.20 6.00 -17.26
N GLN A 46 16.47 6.40 -17.16
CA GLN A 46 17.17 6.47 -15.88
C GLN A 46 16.53 7.49 -14.93
N ASP A 47 16.15 8.66 -15.43
CA ASP A 47 15.48 9.68 -14.62
C ASP A 47 14.14 9.17 -14.10
N LEU A 48 13.34 8.51 -14.96
CA LEU A 48 12.08 7.88 -14.56
C LEU A 48 12.27 6.78 -13.51
N TYR A 49 13.33 5.98 -13.58
CA TYR A 49 13.63 5.03 -12.50
C TYR A 49 14.01 5.71 -11.18
N ARG A 50 14.72 6.84 -11.21
CA ARG A 50 15.06 7.62 -10.00
C ARG A 50 13.82 8.27 -9.38
N GLU A 51 13.00 8.91 -10.21
CA GLU A 51 11.71 9.48 -9.81
C GLU A 51 10.81 8.39 -9.21
N GLY A 52 10.69 7.25 -9.92
CA GLY A 52 9.92 6.10 -9.47
C GLY A 52 10.42 5.51 -8.16
N LEU A 53 11.74 5.37 -7.98
CA LEU A 53 12.32 4.89 -6.72
C LEU A 53 11.90 5.75 -5.53
N GLN A 54 11.99 7.08 -5.65
CA GLN A 54 11.55 8.00 -4.60
C GLN A 54 10.06 7.89 -4.34
N TYR A 55 9.25 7.87 -5.41
CA TYR A 55 7.80 7.73 -5.32
C TYR A 55 7.39 6.42 -4.62
N TYR A 56 7.98 5.29 -4.99
CA TYR A 56 7.65 3.99 -4.41
C TYR A 56 8.08 3.87 -2.96
N ILE A 57 9.21 4.46 -2.56
CA ILE A 57 9.59 4.53 -1.14
C ILE A 57 8.58 5.37 -0.36
N GLY A 58 8.19 6.54 -0.87
CA GLY A 58 7.23 7.42 -0.22
C GLY A 58 5.84 6.81 -0.07
N MET A 59 5.42 5.97 -1.02
CA MET A 59 4.17 5.20 -0.97
C MET A 59 4.31 3.83 -0.31
N GLU A 60 5.46 3.52 0.28
CA GLU A 60 5.78 2.23 0.91
C GLU A 60 5.60 1.01 -0.02
N MET A 61 5.67 1.21 -1.34
CA MET A 61 5.59 0.17 -2.36
C MET A 61 6.96 -0.49 -2.60
N PHE A 62 7.55 -1.07 -1.55
CA PHE A 62 8.95 -1.50 -1.54
C PHE A 62 9.32 -2.52 -2.63
N GLY A 63 8.40 -3.41 -3.04
CA GLY A 63 8.65 -4.33 -4.16
C GLY A 63 8.91 -3.60 -5.50
N ARG A 64 8.22 -2.48 -5.74
CA ARG A 64 8.45 -1.64 -6.92
C ARG A 64 9.71 -0.79 -6.77
N ALA A 65 9.98 -0.29 -5.57
CA ALA A 65 11.22 0.41 -5.24
C ALA A 65 12.45 -0.47 -5.51
N ILE A 66 12.43 -1.74 -5.07
CA ILE A 66 13.50 -2.72 -5.34
C ILE A 66 13.70 -2.91 -6.85
N SER A 67 12.61 -3.02 -7.60
CA SER A 67 12.67 -3.17 -9.07
C SER A 67 13.35 -1.95 -9.72
N ALA A 68 13.02 -0.74 -9.28
CA ALA A 68 13.64 0.50 -9.76
C ALA A 68 15.13 0.60 -9.37
N ALA A 69 15.46 0.28 -8.12
CA ALA A 69 16.84 0.24 -7.62
C ALA A 69 17.72 -0.76 -8.40
N THR A 70 17.16 -1.94 -8.69
CA THR A 70 17.82 -2.97 -9.49
C THR A 70 18.06 -2.48 -10.93
N ALA A 71 17.06 -1.84 -11.54
CA ALA A 71 17.19 -1.29 -12.89
C ALA A 71 18.22 -0.16 -12.99
N LEU A 72 18.43 0.58 -11.89
CA LEU A 72 19.48 1.61 -11.76
C LEU A 72 20.87 1.02 -11.46
N GLY A 73 20.97 -0.27 -11.15
CA GLY A 73 22.22 -0.91 -10.76
C GLY A 73 22.75 -0.41 -9.42
N LEU A 74 21.86 -0.10 -8.47
CA LEU A 74 22.26 0.26 -7.11
C LEU A 74 22.89 -0.95 -6.39
N SER A 75 23.66 -0.67 -5.34
CA SER A 75 24.36 -1.72 -4.58
C SER A 75 23.38 -2.69 -3.91
N ALA A 76 23.87 -3.90 -3.65
CA ALA A 76 23.13 -4.91 -2.90
C ALA A 76 22.68 -4.39 -1.53
N ASP A 77 23.53 -3.61 -0.84
CA ASP A 77 23.19 -3.01 0.46
C ASP A 77 21.94 -2.14 0.40
N VAL A 78 21.79 -1.31 -0.65
CA VAL A 78 20.60 -0.47 -0.84
C VAL A 78 19.36 -1.32 -1.11
N ILE A 79 19.51 -2.39 -1.89
CA ILE A 79 18.40 -3.31 -2.19
C ILE A 79 17.97 -4.07 -0.93
N ASP A 80 18.92 -4.51 -0.11
CA ASP A 80 18.67 -5.19 1.16
C ASP A 80 17.97 -4.27 2.17
N ASP A 81 18.35 -3.00 2.25
CA ASP A 81 17.70 -2.01 3.10
C ASP A 81 16.22 -1.80 2.69
N LEU A 82 15.94 -1.75 1.38
CA LEU A 82 14.56 -1.69 0.87
C LEU A 82 13.77 -2.96 1.21
N TYR A 83 14.41 -4.12 1.12
CA TYR A 83 13.79 -5.40 1.48
C TYR A 83 13.44 -5.47 2.97
N ARG A 84 14.36 -5.08 3.85
CA ARG A 84 14.13 -4.98 5.30
C ARG A 84 13.01 -4.00 5.64
N SER A 85 12.96 -2.86 4.95
CA SER A 85 11.90 -1.86 5.11
C SER A 85 10.53 -2.41 4.73
N GLY A 86 10.45 -3.18 3.64
CA GLY A 86 9.25 -3.91 3.23
C GLY A 86 8.77 -4.90 4.29
N ILE A 87 9.66 -5.78 4.77
CA ILE A 87 9.32 -6.75 5.83
C ILE A 87 8.81 -6.03 7.09
N ALA A 88 9.50 -4.97 7.53
CA ALA A 88 9.10 -4.23 8.72
C ALA A 88 7.75 -3.50 8.54
N ARG A 89 7.34 -3.20 7.31
CA ARG A 89 6.01 -2.62 7.02
C ARG A 89 4.92 -3.69 7.06
N GLU A 90 5.15 -4.83 6.42
CA GLU A 90 4.22 -5.96 6.40
C GLU A 90 4.02 -6.58 7.79
N SER A 91 5.08 -6.67 8.59
CA SER A 91 4.99 -7.17 9.96
C SER A 91 4.12 -6.28 10.85
N ARG A 92 4.17 -4.95 10.63
CA ARG A 92 3.30 -4.00 11.35
C ARG A 92 1.82 -4.21 11.02
N ASP A 93 1.47 -4.44 9.75
CA ASP A 93 0.08 -4.73 9.37
C ASP A 93 -0.40 -6.06 9.95
N THR A 94 0.47 -7.06 9.96
CA THR A 94 0.15 -8.40 10.49
C THR A 94 -0.06 -8.35 12.01
N ASP A 95 0.82 -7.66 12.75
CA ASP A 95 0.71 -7.48 14.19
C ASP A 95 -0.56 -6.71 14.57
N LEU A 96 -0.93 -5.68 13.79
CA LEU A 96 -2.17 -4.93 13.97
C LEU A 96 -3.41 -5.79 13.75
N ALA A 97 -3.45 -6.58 12.66
CA ALA A 97 -4.55 -7.49 12.39
C ALA A 97 -4.72 -8.53 13.50
N HIS A 98 -3.60 -9.15 13.93
CA HIS A 98 -3.63 -10.11 15.02
C HIS A 98 -4.09 -9.49 16.35
N SER A 99 -3.62 -8.28 16.67
CA SER A 99 -4.03 -7.55 17.86
C SER A 99 -5.53 -7.23 17.84
N ARG A 100 -6.06 -6.84 16.68
CA ARG A 100 -7.50 -6.58 16.50
C ARG A 100 -8.32 -7.83 16.77
N ASP A 101 -7.93 -8.97 16.21
CA ASP A 101 -8.65 -10.24 16.38
C ASP A 101 -8.67 -10.67 17.86
N MET A 102 -7.54 -10.48 18.57
CA MET A 102 -7.44 -10.75 20.01
C MET A 102 -8.34 -9.83 20.85
N ILE A 103 -8.42 -8.54 20.51
CA ILE A 103 -9.33 -7.58 21.16
C ILE A 103 -10.78 -7.99 20.93
N GLU A 104 -11.14 -8.36 19.70
CA GLU A 104 -12.49 -8.80 19.37
C GLU A 104 -12.89 -10.07 20.14
N CYS A 105 -12.00 -11.06 20.23
CA CYS A 105 -12.23 -12.26 21.03
C CYS A 105 -12.44 -11.94 22.51
N ALA A 106 -11.62 -11.04 23.08
CA ALA A 106 -11.75 -10.63 24.48
C ALA A 106 -13.08 -9.91 24.74
N MET A 107 -13.53 -9.06 23.80
CA MET A 107 -14.82 -8.39 23.88
C MET A 107 -15.99 -9.36 23.79
N GLN A 108 -15.95 -10.32 22.85
CA GLN A 108 -16.97 -11.37 22.73
C GLN A 108 -17.04 -12.22 24.01
N SER A 109 -15.89 -12.56 24.61
CA SER A 109 -15.85 -13.28 25.88
C SER A 109 -16.41 -12.48 27.04
N LEU A 110 -16.23 -11.16 27.05
CA LEU A 110 -16.81 -10.26 28.05
C LEU A 110 -18.33 -10.17 27.89
N ASP A 111 -18.84 -10.00 26.66
CA ASP A 111 -20.27 -10.01 26.36
C ASP A 111 -20.95 -11.30 26.85
N LEU A 112 -20.33 -12.45 26.60
CA LEU A 112 -20.78 -13.77 27.09
C LEU A 112 -20.83 -13.87 28.62
N SER A 113 -19.90 -13.22 29.33
CA SER A 113 -19.87 -13.23 30.80
C SER A 113 -20.91 -12.30 31.44
N LEU A 114 -21.39 -11.31 30.70
CA LEU A 114 -22.38 -10.33 31.15
C LEU A 114 -23.81 -10.72 30.74
N LEU A 115 -23.95 -11.59 29.75
CA LEU A 115 -25.22 -12.15 29.31
C LEU A 115 -25.97 -12.83 30.48
N GLY A 116 -27.17 -12.32 30.78
CA GLY A 116 -28.03 -12.81 31.85
C GLY A 116 -27.77 -12.21 33.24
N ARG A 117 -26.80 -11.28 33.36
CA ARG A 117 -26.65 -10.44 34.56
C ARG A 117 -27.48 -9.17 34.40
N GLU A 118 -28.39 -8.94 35.34
CA GLU A 118 -29.32 -7.80 35.34
C GLU A 118 -28.93 -6.70 36.35
N ASP A 119 -27.75 -6.82 36.99
CA ASP A 119 -27.26 -5.76 37.86
C ASP A 119 -26.89 -4.50 37.06
N GLU A 120 -27.08 -3.34 37.70
CA GLU A 120 -26.90 -2.01 37.10
C GLU A 120 -25.50 -1.83 36.51
N ILE A 121 -24.48 -2.38 37.17
CA ILE A 121 -23.08 -2.35 36.74
C ILE A 121 -22.90 -3.16 35.44
N SER A 122 -23.49 -4.34 35.34
CA SER A 122 -23.43 -5.18 34.14
C SER A 122 -24.11 -4.53 32.93
N LEU A 123 -25.22 -3.81 33.15
CA LEU A 123 -25.92 -3.06 32.09
C LEU A 123 -25.12 -1.84 31.60
N GLU A 124 -24.51 -1.08 32.51
CA GLU A 124 -23.61 0.01 32.14
C GLU A 124 -22.39 -0.50 31.36
N LEU A 125 -21.81 -1.63 31.78
CA LEU A 125 -20.65 -2.21 31.14
C LEU A 125 -20.99 -2.75 29.73
N MET A 126 -22.14 -3.41 29.56
CA MET A 126 -22.62 -3.84 28.24
C MET A 126 -22.84 -2.65 27.29
N ARG A 127 -23.40 -1.54 27.78
CA ARG A 127 -23.58 -0.33 26.97
C ARG A 127 -22.23 0.28 26.55
N ALA A 128 -21.26 0.35 27.47
CA ALA A 128 -19.94 0.87 27.18
C ALA A 128 -19.20 0.00 26.13
N VAL A 129 -19.32 -1.33 26.20
CA VAL A 129 -18.73 -2.25 25.22
C VAL A 129 -19.36 -2.06 23.84
N GLN A 130 -20.69 -1.93 23.76
CA GLN A 130 -21.40 -1.67 22.51
C GLN A 130 -20.98 -0.34 21.87
N GLU A 131 -20.87 0.73 22.67
CA GLU A 131 -20.39 2.03 22.19
C GLU A 131 -18.94 1.98 21.68
N GLN A 132 -18.08 1.16 22.28
CA GLN A 132 -16.71 0.96 21.78
C GLN A 132 -16.70 0.16 20.47
N ARG A 133 -17.52 -0.89 20.31
CA ARG A 133 -17.66 -1.64 19.04
C ARG A 133 -18.04 -0.72 17.89
N GLU A 134 -19.07 0.11 18.09
CA GLU A 134 -19.54 1.05 17.07
C GLU A 134 -18.50 2.10 16.68
N ARG A 135 -17.58 2.47 17.59
CA ARG A 135 -16.46 3.36 17.29
C ARG A 135 -15.39 2.66 16.45
N ILE A 136 -15.08 1.42 16.77
CA ILE A 136 -14.07 0.61 16.05
C ILE A 136 -14.55 0.31 14.63
N GLU A 137 -15.82 -0.03 14.44
CA GLU A 137 -16.41 -0.26 13.11
C GLU A 137 -16.37 1.00 12.24
N LYS A 138 -16.68 2.18 12.80
CA LYS A 138 -16.61 3.45 12.07
C LYS A 138 -15.18 3.86 11.69
N GLN A 139 -14.19 3.55 12.52
CA GLN A 139 -12.78 3.83 12.22
C GLN A 139 -12.19 2.85 11.19
N GLY A 140 -12.75 1.65 11.06
CA GLY A 140 -12.35 0.67 10.04
C GLY A 140 -12.83 1.02 8.62
N ASP A 141 -13.94 1.73 8.49
CA ASP A 141 -14.55 2.13 7.21
C ASP A 141 -13.91 3.41 6.60
N GLU A 142 -13.26 4.25 7.42
CA GLU A 142 -12.59 5.49 6.97
C GLU A 142 -11.17 5.25 6.40
N GLY A 143 -10.71 3.99 6.39
CA GLY A 143 -9.38 3.59 5.92
C GLY A 143 -9.35 2.85 4.56
N GLN A 144 -10.46 2.81 3.81
CA GLN A 144 -10.53 2.25 2.45
C GLN A 144 -10.45 3.32 1.34
#